data_AF-A0AAD7T1S8-F1
#
_entry.id   AF-A0AAD7T1S8-F1
#
_cell.length_a   1.000
_cell.length_b   1.000
_cell.length_c   1.000
_cell.angle_alpha   90.00
_cell.angle_beta   90.00
_cell.angle_gamma   90.00
#
_symmetry.space_group_name_H-M   'P 1'
#
loop_
_entity.id
_entity.type
_entity.pdbx_description
1 polymer ?
#
loop_
_entity_poly.entity_id
_entity_poly.type
_entity_poly.pdbx_seq_one_letter_code
_entity_poly.pdbx_strand_id
1 'polypeptide(L)'
;MHALSDGPATQYRNRANCFLMSSIPYTWGFKRVTWNFSERSHGKGAPDGVGGVLKRKADMHVLGGSDLKTPMDLYNYLQKSSENVTVKWIEEEDISAMDEMLPPSVRPVRAQ
;
A
#
# COMPACT_ATOMS: atom_id res chain seq x y z
N MET A 1 1.18 5.41 -13.50
CA MET A 1 1.07 5.13 -12.05
C MET A 1 2.28 5.73 -11.34
N HIS A 2 2.06 6.44 -10.23
CA HIS A 2 3.14 6.94 -9.38
C HIS A 2 3.02 6.26 -8.01
N ALA A 3 4.06 5.53 -7.61
CA ALA A 3 4.17 4.91 -6.30
C ALA A 3 5.16 5.71 -5.44
N LEU A 4 4.79 5.95 -4.19
CA LEU A 4 5.63 6.55 -3.18
C LEU A 4 5.69 5.60 -1.99
N SER A 5 6.89 5.24 -1.55
CA SER A 5 7.09 4.42 -0.36
C SER A 5 8.16 5.03 0.53
N ASP A 6 7.91 4.98 1.83
CA ASP A 6 8.85 5.30 2.89
C ASP A 6 8.95 4.08 3.82
N GLY A 7 10.12 3.84 4.41
CA GLY A 7 10.29 2.80 5.42
C GLY A 7 11.56 1.96 5.27
N PRO A 8 11.69 0.91 6.10
CA PRO A 8 12.88 0.07 6.16
C PRO A 8 13.22 -0.51 4.77
N ALA A 9 14.48 -0.36 4.38
CA ALA A 9 14.98 -0.90 3.11
C ALA A 9 14.64 -2.39 2.92
N THR A 10 14.54 -3.17 3.99
CA THR A 10 14.25 -4.62 3.94
C THR A 10 12.83 -4.96 3.48
N GLN A 11 11.84 -4.12 3.75
CA GLN A 11 10.44 -4.39 3.38
C GLN A 11 10.13 -3.86 1.99
N TYR A 12 10.60 -2.65 1.68
CA TYR A 12 10.25 -1.99 0.43
C TYR A 12 11.28 -2.22 -0.68
N ARG A 13 12.59 -2.41 -0.40
CA ARG A 13 13.60 -2.79 -1.41
C ARG A 13 13.70 -4.32 -1.57
N ASN A 14 12.56 -5.00 -1.76
CA ASN A 14 12.54 -6.42 -2.09
C ASN A 14 12.48 -6.60 -3.63
N ARG A 15 13.25 -7.58 -4.15
CA ARG A 15 13.24 -8.00 -5.57
C ARG A 15 11.82 -8.24 -6.11
N ALA A 16 10.92 -8.78 -5.29
CA ALA A 16 9.53 -9.04 -5.66
C ALA A 16 8.79 -7.74 -6.00
N ASN A 17 8.90 -6.71 -5.15
CA ASN A 17 8.28 -5.40 -5.40
C ASN A 17 8.82 -4.75 -6.68
N CYS A 18 10.13 -4.84 -6.93
CA CYS A 18 10.73 -4.35 -8.17
C CYS A 18 10.17 -5.07 -9.41
N PHE A 19 10.00 -6.39 -9.33
CA PHE A 19 9.43 -7.19 -10.43
C PHE A 19 7.95 -6.86 -10.64
N LEU A 20 7.14 -6.85 -9.58
CA LEU A 20 5.72 -6.56 -9.67
C LEU A 20 5.48 -5.16 -10.23
N MET A 21 6.23 -4.16 -9.76
CA MET A 21 6.13 -2.78 -10.25
C MET A 21 6.54 -2.62 -11.72
N SER A 22 7.48 -3.43 -12.20
CA SER A 22 7.92 -3.40 -13.61
C SER A 22 7.04 -4.21 -14.57
N SER A 23 6.14 -5.04 -14.04
CA SER A 23 5.34 -5.99 -14.85
C SER A 23 3.84 -5.72 -14.76
N ILE A 24 3.28 -5.74 -13.54
CA ILE A 24 1.84 -5.78 -13.30
C ILE A 24 1.12 -4.50 -13.75
N PRO A 25 1.59 -3.27 -13.47
CA PRO A 25 0.85 -2.08 -13.89
C PRO A 25 0.65 -2.01 -15.41
N TYR A 26 1.56 -2.58 -16.20
CA TYR A 26 1.44 -2.59 -17.66
C TYR A 26 0.32 -3.53 -18.14
N THR A 27 0.03 -4.61 -17.41
CA THR A 27 -1.13 -5.48 -17.70
C THR A 27 -2.45 -4.77 -17.41
N TRP A 28 -2.46 -3.78 -16.52
CA TRP A 28 -3.61 -2.90 -16.26
C TRP A 28 -3.70 -1.70 -17.20
N GLY A 29 -2.86 -1.62 -18.24
CA GLY A 29 -2.89 -0.57 -19.26
C GLY A 29 -2.13 0.71 -18.91
N PHE A 30 -1.35 0.73 -17.81
CA PHE A 30 -0.49 1.87 -17.52
C PHE A 30 0.68 1.91 -18.52
N LYS A 31 0.91 3.08 -19.14
CA LYS A 31 2.04 3.29 -20.07
C LYS A 31 3.35 3.67 -19.39
N ARG A 32 3.27 4.24 -18.18
CA ARG A 32 4.42 4.70 -17.42
C ARG A 32 4.19 4.46 -15.94
N VAL A 33 5.22 3.92 -15.30
CA VAL A 33 5.28 3.69 -13.87
C VAL A 33 6.51 4.42 -13.33
N THR A 34 6.36 5.12 -12.22
CA THR A 34 7.50 5.65 -11.47
C THR A 34 7.36 5.25 -10.01
N TRP A 35 8.45 4.87 -9.38
CA TRP A 35 8.48 4.57 -7.97
C TRP A 35 9.53 5.43 -7.28
N ASN A 36 9.08 6.25 -6.33
CA ASN A 36 9.93 7.10 -5.51
C ASN A 36 10.08 6.46 -4.13
N PHE A 37 11.33 6.23 -3.72
CA PHE A 37 11.67 5.68 -2.42
C PHE A 37 12.35 6.74 -1.57
N SER A 38 11.80 7.03 -0.39
CA SER A 38 12.41 7.93 0.60
C SER A 38 13.17 7.11 1.65
N GLU A 39 14.38 7.52 2.02
CA GLU A 39 15.18 6.81 3.02
C GLU A 39 14.66 7.04 4.44
N ARG A 40 14.99 6.10 5.35
CA ARG A 40 14.66 6.19 6.78
C ARG A 40 15.10 7.55 7.34
N SER A 41 14.22 8.18 8.12
CA SER A 41 14.49 9.39 8.92
C SER A 41 14.24 10.76 8.25
N HIS A 42 13.52 10.83 7.13
CA HIS A 42 13.12 12.11 6.53
C HIS A 42 11.61 12.36 6.56
N GLY A 43 11.14 12.88 7.70
CA GLY A 43 9.82 13.50 7.85
C GLY A 43 8.64 12.54 7.67
N LYS A 44 7.44 13.01 8.02
CA LYS A 44 6.20 12.30 7.67
C LYS A 44 5.92 12.56 6.19
N GLY A 45 5.80 11.51 5.39
CA GLY A 45 5.48 11.62 3.97
C GLY A 45 3.99 11.83 3.72
N ALA A 46 3.61 12.02 2.44
CA ALA A 46 2.20 12.04 2.04
C ALA A 46 1.41 10.78 2.49
N PRO A 47 1.98 9.55 2.48
CA PRO A 47 1.30 8.36 3.00
C PRO A 47 0.95 8.46 4.49
N ASP A 48 1.81 9.06 5.31
CA ASP A 48 1.53 9.31 6.73
C ASP A 48 0.37 10.28 6.92
N GLY A 49 0.23 11.27 6.03
CA GLY A 49 -0.90 12.20 6.03
C GLY A 49 -2.22 11.48 5.77
N VAL A 50 -2.28 10.63 4.75
CA VAL A 50 -3.47 9.81 4.45
C VAL A 50 -3.79 8.88 5.62
N GLY A 51 -2.79 8.15 6.13
CA GLY A 51 -2.96 7.28 7.29
C GLY A 51 -3.42 8.04 8.54
N GLY A 52 -2.88 9.24 8.78
CA GLY A 52 -3.26 10.11 9.88
C GLY A 52 -4.71 10.61 9.77
N VAL A 53 -5.18 10.92 8.57
CA VAL A 53 -6.59 11.30 8.33
C VAL A 53 -7.53 10.13 8.62
N LEU A 54 -7.20 8.92 8.15
CA LEU A 54 -8.01 7.72 8.41
C LEU A 54 -8.04 7.37 9.90
N LYS A 55 -6.89 7.39 10.58
CA LYS A 55 -6.80 7.16 12.04
C LYS A 55 -7.64 8.18 12.81
N ARG A 56 -7.49 9.47 12.50
CA ARG A 56 -8.28 10.53 13.14
C ARG A 56 -9.78 10.34 12.94
N LYS A 57 -10.22 9.88 11.75
CA LYS A 57 -11.64 9.58 11.52
C LYS A 57 -12.14 8.41 12.37
N ALA A 58 -11.34 7.36 12.52
CA ALA A 58 -11.67 6.24 13.39
C ALA A 58 -11.72 6.68 14.86
N ASP A 59 -10.74 7.46 15.31
CA ASP A 59 -10.67 7.99 16.67
C ASP A 59 -11.89 8.86 17.00
N MET A 60 -12.28 9.76 16.10
CA MET A 60 -13.48 10.60 16.29
C MET A 60 -14.77 9.78 16.35
N HIS A 61 -14.85 8.68 15.60
CA HIS A 61 -16.00 7.78 15.64
C HIS A 61 -16.10 7.07 17.00
N VAL A 62 -14.96 6.60 17.51
CA VAL A 62 -14.90 5.95 18.83
C VAL A 62 -15.19 6.93 19.96
N LEU A 63 -14.62 8.13 19.90
CA LEU A 63 -14.91 9.21 20.86
C LEU A 63 -16.37 9.65 20.84
N GLY A 64 -17.07 9.50 19.71
CA GLY A 64 -18.51 9.73 19.58
C GLY A 64 -19.40 8.67 20.23
N GLY A 65 -18.81 7.67 20.92
CA GLY A 65 -19.54 6.62 21.63
C GLY A 65 -19.88 5.40 20.77
N SER A 66 -19.33 5.30 19.56
CA SER A 66 -19.41 4.09 18.72
C SER A 66 -18.18 3.20 18.97
N ASP A 67 -18.25 1.92 18.61
CA ASP A 67 -17.13 0.99 18.78
C ASP A 67 -16.65 0.45 17.42
N LEU A 68 -15.33 0.33 17.25
CA LEU A 68 -14.68 -0.38 16.14
C LEU A 68 -13.87 -1.54 16.71
N LYS A 69 -14.47 -2.73 16.82
CA LYS A 69 -13.89 -3.87 17.54
C LYS A 69 -13.10 -4.80 16.63
N THR A 70 -13.51 -4.92 15.38
CA THR A 70 -12.86 -5.80 14.40
C THR A 70 -12.21 -4.99 13.28
N PRO A 71 -11.20 -5.56 12.59
CA PRO A 71 -10.64 -4.95 11.39
C PRO A 71 -11.69 -4.71 10.30
N MET A 72 -12.69 -5.59 10.22
CA MET A 72 -13.79 -5.47 9.26
C MET A 72 -14.71 -4.29 9.59
N ASP A 73 -14.95 -3.99 10.87
CA ASP A 73 -15.70 -2.81 11.30
C ASP A 73 -14.98 -1.53 10.85
N LEU A 74 -13.66 -1.47 11.06
CA LEU A 74 -12.84 -0.36 10.63
C LEU A 74 -12.88 -0.19 9.11
N TYR A 75 -12.75 -1.28 8.35
CA TYR A 75 -12.85 -1.26 6.90
C TYR A 75 -14.20 -0.71 6.42
N ASN A 76 -15.31 -1.28 6.92
CA ASN A 76 -16.66 -0.87 6.56
C ASN A 76 -16.93 0.61 6.91
N TYR A 77 -16.43 1.08 8.06
CA TYR A 77 -16.55 2.46 8.47
C TYR A 77 -15.73 3.40 7.57
N LEU A 78 -14.46 3.09 7.32
CA LEU A 78 -13.59 3.94 6.51
C LEU A 78 -14.02 4.00 5.05
N GLN A 79 -14.52 2.89 4.51
CA GLN A 79 -15.05 2.81 3.14
C GLN A 79 -16.27 3.73 2.94
N LYS A 80 -17.14 3.84 3.95
CA LYS A 80 -18.32 4.74 3.91
C LYS A 80 -17.97 6.19 4.21
N SER A 81 -17.01 6.43 5.11
CA SER A 81 -16.71 7.76 5.62
C SER A 81 -15.66 8.53 4.82
N SER A 82 -14.96 7.90 3.88
CA SER A 82 -13.82 8.50 3.16
C SER A 82 -14.09 8.68 1.67
N GLU A 83 -14.51 9.88 1.27
CA GLU A 83 -14.81 10.21 -0.13
C GLU A 83 -13.55 10.27 -1.02
N ASN A 84 -12.43 10.75 -0.48
CA ASN A 84 -11.18 10.96 -1.22
C ASN A 84 -10.15 9.84 -1.05
N VAL A 85 -10.45 8.81 -0.25
CA VAL A 85 -9.53 7.71 0.05
C VAL A 85 -10.23 6.39 -0.16
N THR A 86 -9.80 5.65 -1.18
CA THR A 86 -10.27 4.28 -1.41
C THR A 86 -9.53 3.32 -0.50
N VAL A 87 -10.26 2.70 0.43
CA VAL A 87 -9.75 1.60 1.26
C VAL A 87 -10.12 0.28 0.58
N LYS A 88 -9.18 -0.65 0.52
CA LYS A 88 -9.38 -2.01 0.00
C LYS A 88 -9.13 -3.03 1.09
N TRP A 89 -10.02 -4.01 1.18
CA TRP A 89 -9.78 -5.23 1.93
C TRP A 89 -8.98 -6.19 1.06
N ILE A 90 -7.98 -6.85 1.63
CA ILE A 90 -7.07 -7.76 0.92
C ILE A 90 -7.13 -9.10 1.66
N GLU A 91 -7.58 -10.13 0.96
CA GLU A 91 -7.66 -11.49 1.49
C GLU A 91 -6.35 -12.26 1.21
N GLU A 92 -6.21 -13.44 1.82
CA GLU A 92 -5.04 -14.31 1.61
C GLU A 92 -4.95 -14.80 0.17
N GLU A 93 -6.09 -15.00 -0.49
CA GLU A 93 -6.15 -15.39 -1.90
C GLU A 93 -5.59 -14.29 -2.81
N ASP A 94 -5.84 -13.01 -2.48
CA ASP A 94 -5.29 -11.88 -3.23
C ASP A 94 -3.76 -11.84 -3.14
N ILE A 95 -3.22 -12.16 -1.96
CA ILE A 95 -1.77 -12.24 -1.73
C ILE A 95 -1.19 -13.42 -2.51
N SER A 96 -1.81 -14.59 -2.40
CA SER A 96 -1.38 -15.82 -3.07
C SER A 96 -1.36 -15.66 -4.59
N ALA A 97 -2.38 -15.01 -5.16
CA ALA A 97 -2.44 -14.72 -6.59
C ALA A 97 -1.29 -13.82 -7.06
N MET A 98 -0.84 -12.87 -6.23
CA MET A 98 0.32 -12.04 -6.56
C MET A 98 1.64 -12.81 -6.44
N ASP A 99 1.75 -13.72 -5.47
CA ASP A 99 2.93 -14.58 -5.31
C ASP A 99 3.08 -15.57 -6.46
N GLU A 100 1.98 -16.13 -6.98
CA GLU A 100 2.00 -17.00 -8.18
C GLU A 100 2.48 -16.27 -9.44
N MET A 101 2.30 -14.96 -9.52
CA MET A 101 2.82 -14.14 -10.63
C MET A 101 4.33 -13.91 -10.54
N LEU A 102 4.96 -14.20 -9.39
CA LEU A 102 6.40 -14.07 -9.24
C LEU A 102 7.12 -15.26 -9.89
N PRO A 103 8.13 -15.03 -10.74
CA PRO A 103 8.94 -16.12 -11.26
C PRO A 103 9.75 -16.77 -10.12
N PRO A 104 10.03 -18.08 -10.18
CA PRO A 104 10.80 -18.81 -9.16
C PRO A 104 12.18 -18.19 -8.86
N SER A 105 12.74 -17.48 -9.85
CA SER A 105 13.96 -16.70 -9.70
C SER A 105 13.83 -15.37 -10.44
N VAL A 106 13.83 -14.28 -9.69
CA VAL A 106 13.96 -12.93 -10.23
C VAL A 106 15.45 -12.65 -10.37
N ARG A 107 15.93 -12.45 -11.60
CA ARG A 107 17.34 -12.11 -11.84
C ARG A 107 17.69 -10.79 -11.15
N PRO A 108 18.84 -10.70 -10.45
CA PRO A 108 19.32 -9.43 -9.91
C PRO A 108 19.49 -8.42 -11.03
N VAL A 109 19.00 -7.20 -10.84
CA VAL A 109 19.30 -6.09 -11.75
C VAL A 109 20.79 -5.80 -11.62
N ARG A 110 21.54 -6.02 -12.71
CA ARG A 110 22.95 -5.63 -12.77
C ARG A 110 22.99 -4.11 -12.88
N ALA A 111 23.70 -3.46 -11.95
CA ALA A 111 24.03 -2.06 -12.12
C ALA A 111 24.86 -1.91 -13.40
N GLN A 112 24.44 -1.02 -14.30
CA GLN A 112 25.24 -0.58 -15.45
C GLN A 112 26.23 0.48 -14.99
#